data_AF-A0AAN6P2C5-F1
#
_entry.id   AF-A0AAN6P2C5-F1
#
_cell.length_a   1.000
_cell.length_b   1.000
_cell.length_c   1.000
_cell.angle_alpha   90.00
_cell.angle_beta   90.00
_cell.angle_gamma   90.00
#
_symmetry.space_group_name_H-M   'P 1'
#
loop_
_entity.id
_entity.type
_entity.pdbx_description
1 polymer ?
#
loop_
_entity_poly.entity_id
_entity_poly.type
_entity_poly.pdbx_seq_one_letter_code
_entity_poly.pdbx_strand_id
1 'polypeptide(L)'
;MTLAAALTSLQVTWAKGVPGTDVPDKVVPGEDWEKAILRGNKGSWRAHMNVLNTIIDQNLASALILEDDADWDTRLKSQLQIFARAAQPFTQPNPRRVSTPIDPNKVTNLPITSIPSPPIQPSSSSPYGTNWDVLWLGHCGTNFPTSATLNLPPTNTSFLRVTIPNDPTVPNPQYLKAHPFALQDQLAELYPPHTRVVHPSSGTICTQAYAVSQQGARKLLWRFGVQEALTKGWDLILGEWCDGLFVNVEKGEGGQGKKESGEIGPVCVTVQPPLFSHHFGRGAASDITAPGGGFVNREKEMTPYVKWSVRLNMGRLVESEELRDQWPDE
;
A
#
# COMPACT_ATOMS: atom_id res chain seq x y z
N MET A 1 2.72 10.66 16.19
CA MET A 1 3.36 10.81 14.86
C MET A 1 4.25 12.05 14.71
N THR A 2 3.88 13.25 15.22
CA THR A 2 4.69 14.49 15.02
C THR A 2 6.16 14.35 15.42
N LEU A 3 6.43 13.83 16.62
CA LEU A 3 7.80 13.64 17.09
C LEU A 3 8.57 12.61 16.24
N ALA A 4 7.94 11.48 15.90
CA ALA A 4 8.52 10.46 15.01
C ALA A 4 8.91 11.04 13.64
N ALA A 5 8.05 11.88 13.05
CA ALA A 5 8.34 12.59 11.80
C ALA A 5 9.55 13.53 11.97
N ALA A 6 9.57 14.35 13.02
CA ALA A 6 10.68 15.26 13.29
C ALA A 6 12.02 14.52 13.48
N LEU A 7 12.04 13.44 14.27
CA LEU A 7 13.24 12.63 14.55
C LEU A 7 13.81 11.96 13.28
N THR A 8 12.94 11.65 12.31
CA THR A 8 13.35 11.09 11.01
C THR A 8 13.42 12.12 9.88
N SER A 9 13.34 13.42 10.23
CA SER A 9 13.40 14.54 9.28
C SER A 9 12.36 14.42 8.16
N LEU A 10 11.13 14.10 8.53
CA LEU A 10 9.94 14.12 7.69
C LEU A 10 9.06 15.32 8.08
N GLN A 11 8.43 15.92 7.07
CA GLN A 11 7.38 16.91 7.27
C GLN A 11 6.04 16.26 6.99
N VAL A 12 5.11 16.35 7.95
CA VAL A 12 3.76 15.79 7.84
C VAL A 12 2.73 16.91 7.86
N THR A 13 1.70 16.77 7.03
CA THR A 13 0.50 17.63 7.07
C THR A 13 -0.65 16.80 7.60
N TRP A 14 -1.36 17.35 8.59
CA TRP A 14 -2.44 16.63 9.24
C TRP A 14 -3.75 16.78 8.47
N ALA A 15 -4.37 15.65 8.13
CA ALA A 15 -5.76 15.58 7.74
C ALA A 15 -6.58 15.03 8.91
N LYS A 16 -7.76 15.60 9.16
CA LYS A 16 -8.62 15.13 10.24
C LYS A 16 -9.29 13.82 9.85
N GLY A 17 -9.25 12.85 10.75
CA GLY A 17 -10.19 11.73 10.72
C GLY A 17 -11.62 12.23 10.85
N VAL A 18 -12.58 11.45 10.35
CA VAL A 18 -14.00 11.80 10.39
C VAL A 18 -14.74 10.75 11.20
N PRO A 19 -15.41 11.11 12.30
CA PRO A 19 -16.27 10.20 13.02
C PRO A 19 -17.38 9.67 12.10
N GLY A 20 -17.64 8.36 12.15
CA GLY A 20 -18.70 7.76 11.34
C GLY A 20 -20.09 8.34 11.59
N THR A 21 -20.33 8.88 12.79
CA THR A 21 -21.56 9.58 13.17
C THR A 21 -21.75 10.91 12.44
N ASP A 22 -20.67 11.50 11.96
CA ASP A 22 -20.67 12.82 11.33
C ASP A 22 -20.80 12.71 9.80
N VAL A 23 -20.95 11.47 9.27
CA VAL A 23 -21.15 11.19 7.84
C VAL A 23 -22.63 10.84 7.61
N PRO A 24 -23.44 11.75 7.06
CA PRO A 24 -24.84 11.46 6.74
C PRO A 24 -24.98 10.34 5.71
N ASP A 25 -25.97 9.47 5.88
CA ASP A 25 -26.20 8.35 4.96
C ASP A 25 -26.43 8.80 3.50
N LYS A 26 -27.12 9.94 3.33
CA LYS A 26 -27.40 10.54 2.02
C LYS A 26 -26.18 10.97 1.22
N VAL A 27 -24.99 11.04 1.84
CA VAL A 27 -23.74 11.45 1.15
C VAL A 27 -22.80 10.27 0.89
N VAL A 28 -23.20 9.06 1.25
CA VAL A 28 -22.48 7.83 0.93
C VAL A 28 -22.89 7.42 -0.49
N PRO A 29 -21.94 7.14 -1.40
CA PRO A 29 -22.25 6.76 -2.77
C PRO A 29 -22.91 5.37 -2.83
N GLY A 30 -23.74 5.16 -3.85
CA GLY A 30 -24.48 3.92 -4.11
C GLY A 30 -26.00 4.03 -3.90
N GLU A 31 -26.76 3.25 -4.67
CA GLU A 31 -28.23 3.19 -4.59
C GLU A 31 -28.74 2.13 -3.58
N ASP A 32 -27.88 1.23 -3.12
CA ASP A 32 -28.21 0.05 -2.29
C ASP A 32 -28.14 0.40 -0.78
N TRP A 33 -28.94 1.38 -0.35
CA TRP A 33 -29.00 1.91 1.03
C TRP A 33 -29.44 0.88 2.08
N GLU A 34 -29.88 -0.30 1.65
CA GLU A 34 -30.31 -1.41 2.51
C GLU A 34 -29.13 -2.13 3.19
N LYS A 35 -27.91 -2.08 2.62
CA LYS A 35 -26.72 -2.66 3.24
C LYS A 35 -26.10 -1.66 4.22
N ALA A 36 -26.35 -1.88 5.51
CA ALA A 36 -25.78 -1.08 6.58
C ALA A 36 -24.26 -1.27 6.67
N ILE A 37 -23.48 -0.36 6.07
CA ILE A 37 -22.05 -0.28 6.32
C ILE A 37 -21.77 0.26 7.73
N LEU A 38 -20.78 -0.36 8.39
CA LEU A 38 -20.34 0.03 9.73
C LEU A 38 -19.96 1.51 9.80
N ARG A 39 -20.34 2.18 10.89
CA ARG A 39 -20.07 3.61 11.11
C ARG A 39 -18.59 3.94 10.96
N GLY A 40 -17.71 3.14 11.56
CA GLY A 40 -16.26 3.29 11.43
C GLY A 40 -15.81 3.33 9.96
N ASN A 41 -16.28 2.39 9.14
CA ASN A 41 -15.95 2.34 7.72
C ASN A 41 -16.44 3.57 6.95
N LYS A 42 -17.62 4.14 7.28
CA LYS A 42 -18.08 5.41 6.70
C LYS A 42 -17.13 6.57 7.02
N GLY A 43 -16.72 6.65 8.28
CA GLY A 43 -15.78 7.67 8.76
C GLY A 43 -14.40 7.57 8.10
N SER A 44 -13.84 6.36 8.06
CA SER A 44 -12.60 6.06 7.34
C SER A 44 -12.69 6.46 5.87
N TRP A 45 -13.69 5.95 5.13
CA TRP A 45 -13.88 6.32 3.72
C TRP A 45 -13.95 7.83 3.53
N ARG A 46 -14.75 8.55 4.33
CA ARG A 46 -14.88 10.00 4.21
C ARG A 46 -13.55 10.72 4.46
N ALA A 47 -12.79 10.30 5.46
CA ALA A 47 -11.47 10.87 5.74
C ALA A 47 -10.52 10.70 4.54
N HIS A 48 -10.46 9.51 3.95
CA HIS A 48 -9.65 9.28 2.75
C HIS A 48 -10.13 10.09 1.54
N MET A 49 -11.45 10.20 1.31
CA MET A 49 -12.01 11.06 0.25
C MET A 49 -11.61 12.53 0.41
N ASN A 50 -11.59 13.05 1.64
CA ASN A 50 -11.17 14.43 1.91
C ASN A 50 -9.69 14.66 1.56
N VAL A 51 -8.82 13.68 1.86
CA VAL A 51 -7.41 13.74 1.48
C VAL A 51 -7.25 13.69 -0.05
N LEU A 52 -8.00 12.81 -0.73
CA LEU A 52 -7.97 12.73 -2.19
C LEU A 52 -8.46 14.03 -2.85
N ASN A 53 -9.51 14.66 -2.32
CA ASN A 53 -9.97 15.98 -2.80
C ASN A 53 -8.85 17.03 -2.65
N THR A 54 -8.11 16.99 -1.54
CA THR A 54 -6.99 17.92 -1.31
C THR A 54 -5.90 17.80 -2.39
N ILE A 55 -5.61 16.58 -2.88
CA ILE A 55 -4.67 16.36 -3.99
C ILE A 55 -5.12 17.11 -5.25
N ILE A 56 -6.43 17.11 -5.53
CA ILE A 56 -7.00 17.77 -6.70
C ILE A 56 -7.07 19.28 -6.50
N ASP A 57 -7.65 19.72 -5.37
CA ASP A 57 -7.89 21.14 -5.08
C ASP A 57 -6.59 21.94 -5.00
N GLN A 58 -5.53 21.35 -4.45
CA GLN A 58 -4.21 21.97 -4.36
C GLN A 58 -3.30 21.64 -5.55
N ASN A 59 -3.81 20.92 -6.55
CA ASN A 59 -3.07 20.50 -7.75
C ASN A 59 -1.73 19.82 -7.41
N LEU A 60 -1.72 18.93 -6.41
CA LEU A 60 -0.54 18.18 -6.02
C LEU A 60 -0.24 17.10 -7.08
N ALA A 61 1.04 16.87 -7.37
CA ALA A 61 1.45 15.80 -8.29
C ALA A 61 1.14 14.40 -7.72
N SER A 62 1.33 14.24 -6.41
CA SER A 62 1.02 13.05 -5.63
C SER A 62 1.05 13.39 -4.14
N ALA A 63 0.44 12.54 -3.30
CA ALA A 63 0.59 12.60 -1.85
C ALA A 63 0.84 11.21 -1.27
N LEU A 64 1.70 11.13 -0.25
CA LEU A 64 1.85 9.96 0.63
C LEU A 64 0.88 10.12 1.81
N ILE A 65 -0.06 9.21 1.95
CA ILE A 65 -1.09 9.19 2.98
C ILE A 65 -0.68 8.18 4.04
N LEU A 66 -0.70 8.58 5.31
CA LEU A 66 -0.32 7.75 6.46
C LEU A 66 -1.49 7.70 7.45
N GLU A 67 -1.81 6.51 7.95
CA GLU A 67 -2.65 6.36 9.13
C GLU A 67 -1.88 6.84 10.38
N ASP A 68 -2.58 7.33 11.39
CA ASP A 68 -1.96 7.94 12.57
C ASP A 68 -1.34 6.91 13.54
N ASP A 69 -1.62 5.63 13.34
CA ASP A 69 -1.00 4.47 13.98
C ASP A 69 0.13 3.85 13.14
N ALA A 70 0.48 4.43 11.98
CA ALA A 70 1.63 3.99 11.20
C ALA A 70 2.96 4.27 11.92
N ASP A 71 3.92 3.40 11.65
CA ASP A 71 5.31 3.49 12.11
C ASP A 71 6.26 2.89 11.06
N TRP A 72 7.52 3.27 11.14
CA TRP A 72 8.52 2.96 10.11
C TRP A 72 9.91 2.78 10.72
N ASP A 73 10.83 2.26 9.91
CA ASP A 73 12.23 2.11 10.30
C ASP A 73 12.94 3.47 10.27
N THR A 74 13.87 3.73 11.19
CA THR A 74 14.68 4.97 11.19
C THR A 74 15.41 5.20 9.85
N ARG A 75 15.62 4.13 9.07
CA ARG A 75 16.22 4.13 7.72
C ARG A 75 15.22 4.38 6.59
N LEU A 76 13.98 4.82 6.86
CA LEU A 76 12.91 4.97 5.86
C LEU A 76 13.33 5.72 4.58
N LYS A 77 14.14 6.78 4.68
CA LYS A 77 14.55 7.55 3.48
C LYS A 77 15.34 6.72 2.48
N SER A 78 16.25 5.84 2.96
CA SER A 78 16.99 4.95 2.05
C SER A 78 16.08 3.85 1.50
N GLN A 79 15.15 3.33 2.30
CA GLN A 79 14.15 2.37 1.84
C GLN A 79 13.26 2.97 0.73
N LEU A 80 12.83 4.22 0.87
CA LEU A 80 12.04 4.93 -0.16
C LEU A 80 12.84 5.17 -1.44
N GLN A 81 14.14 5.47 -1.36
CA GLN A 81 15.02 5.58 -2.54
C GLN A 81 15.18 4.23 -3.27
N ILE A 82 15.36 3.15 -2.52
CA ILE A 82 15.43 1.79 -3.06
C ILE A 82 14.11 1.40 -3.72
N PHE A 83 12.98 1.66 -3.05
CA PHE A 83 11.64 1.42 -3.59
C PHE A 83 11.41 2.25 -4.85
N ALA A 84 11.76 3.54 -4.86
CA ALA A 84 11.61 4.42 -6.02
C ALA A 84 12.31 3.84 -7.27
N ARG A 85 13.55 3.34 -7.11
CA ARG A 85 14.27 2.62 -8.19
C ARG A 85 13.56 1.32 -8.57
N ALA A 86 13.18 0.51 -7.60
CA ALA A 86 12.55 -0.79 -7.84
C ALA A 86 11.14 -0.69 -8.46
N ALA A 87 10.43 0.43 -8.26
CA ALA A 87 9.10 0.67 -8.81
C ALA A 87 9.14 1.06 -10.31
N GLN A 88 10.28 1.56 -10.82
CA GLN A 88 10.42 2.06 -12.19
C GLN A 88 9.91 1.12 -13.29
N PRO A 89 10.15 -0.21 -13.25
CA PRO A 89 9.64 -1.12 -14.27
C PRO A 89 8.11 -1.16 -14.37
N PHE A 90 7.39 -0.74 -13.33
CA PHE A 90 5.94 -0.77 -13.25
C PHE A 90 5.31 0.59 -13.57
N THR A 91 6.03 1.69 -13.31
CA THR A 91 5.46 3.05 -13.23
C THR A 91 5.87 3.98 -14.38
N GLN A 92 6.49 3.45 -15.43
CA GLN A 92 6.89 4.20 -16.61
C GLN A 92 5.87 4.02 -17.76
N PRO A 93 5.63 5.05 -18.60
CA PRO A 93 4.61 5.01 -19.67
C PRO A 93 4.95 4.04 -20.80
N ASN A 94 6.24 3.71 -20.95
CA ASN A 94 6.70 2.52 -21.63
C ASN A 94 7.48 1.72 -20.61
N PRO A 95 6.87 0.75 -19.90
CA PRO A 95 7.67 -0.24 -19.20
C PRO A 95 8.51 -0.87 -20.31
N ARG A 96 9.79 -0.46 -20.42
CA ARG A 96 10.71 -1.03 -21.40
C ARG A 96 10.52 -2.53 -21.29
N ARG A 97 10.57 -3.24 -22.42
CA ARG A 97 10.60 -4.70 -22.53
C ARG A 97 11.73 -5.26 -21.67
N VAL A 98 11.58 -5.24 -20.35
CA VAL A 98 12.39 -5.94 -19.37
C VAL A 98 11.87 -7.36 -19.53
N SER A 99 12.38 -8.01 -20.58
CA SER A 99 11.92 -9.27 -21.13
C SER A 99 10.40 -9.38 -21.15
N THR A 100 9.74 -9.00 -22.26
CA THR A 100 8.37 -9.50 -22.52
C THR A 100 8.38 -10.99 -22.21
N PRO A 101 7.71 -11.45 -21.14
CA PRO A 101 7.66 -12.86 -20.85
C PRO A 101 7.03 -13.50 -22.08
N ILE A 102 7.75 -14.45 -22.70
CA ILE A 102 7.19 -15.25 -23.80
C ILE A 102 5.94 -16.01 -23.32
N ASP A 103 5.79 -16.14 -21.99
CA ASP A 103 4.62 -16.66 -21.30
C ASP A 103 4.09 -15.62 -20.30
N PRO A 104 2.89 -15.04 -20.53
CA PRO A 104 2.27 -14.08 -19.63
C PRO A 104 1.91 -14.69 -18.27
N ASN A 105 2.04 -16.00 -18.04
CA ASN A 105 1.83 -16.67 -16.74
C ASN A 105 3.13 -16.93 -15.95
N LYS A 106 4.28 -16.55 -16.50
CA LYS A 106 5.57 -16.85 -15.88
C LYS A 106 6.01 -15.77 -14.90
N VAL A 107 6.23 -16.15 -13.65
CA VAL A 107 6.89 -15.31 -12.64
C VAL A 107 8.29 -14.93 -13.11
N THR A 108 8.58 -13.63 -13.15
CA THR A 108 9.88 -13.09 -13.55
C THR A 108 10.51 -12.36 -12.37
N ASN A 109 11.59 -12.91 -11.81
CA ASN A 109 12.36 -12.24 -10.77
C ASN A 109 13.48 -11.41 -11.40
N LEU A 110 13.45 -10.09 -11.20
CA LEU A 110 14.46 -9.15 -11.69
C LEU A 110 15.22 -8.58 -10.50
N PRO A 111 16.54 -8.80 -10.36
CA PRO A 111 17.29 -8.17 -9.28
C PRO A 111 17.38 -6.66 -9.50
N ILE A 112 17.29 -5.87 -8.41
CA ILE A 112 17.36 -4.40 -8.46
C ILE A 112 18.64 -3.88 -9.14
N THR A 113 19.72 -4.67 -9.13
CA THR A 113 20.97 -4.37 -9.85
C THR A 113 20.81 -4.27 -11.36
N SER A 114 19.79 -4.91 -11.93
CA SER A 114 19.45 -4.84 -13.36
C SER A 114 18.64 -3.58 -13.72
N ILE A 115 18.14 -2.84 -12.72
CA ILE A 115 17.41 -1.59 -12.94
C ILE A 115 18.41 -0.44 -12.89
N PRO A 116 18.47 0.44 -13.90
CA PRO A 116 19.36 1.60 -13.86
C PRO A 116 19.14 2.45 -12.61
N SER A 117 20.23 2.94 -12.02
CA SER A 117 20.13 3.95 -10.96
C SER A 117 19.51 5.23 -11.53
N PRO A 118 18.67 5.94 -10.75
CA PRO A 118 18.16 7.24 -11.19
C PRO A 118 19.32 8.20 -11.49
N PRO A 119 19.18 9.09 -12.49
CA PRO A 119 20.22 10.06 -12.81
C PRO A 119 20.55 10.96 -11.61
N ILE A 120 21.83 11.32 -11.47
CA ILE A 120 22.35 12.14 -10.36
C ILE A 120 21.78 13.57 -10.41
N GLN A 121 21.37 14.02 -11.60
CA GLN A 121 20.71 15.32 -11.76
C GLN A 121 19.20 15.18 -11.53
N PRO A 122 18.55 16.19 -10.91
CA PRO A 122 17.11 16.21 -10.79
C PRO A 122 16.51 16.27 -12.20
N SER A 123 16.13 15.11 -12.73
CA SER A 123 15.26 15.06 -13.90
C SER A 123 13.93 15.70 -13.52
N SER A 124 13.30 16.42 -14.45
CA SER A 124 11.93 16.91 -14.27
C SER A 124 10.89 15.80 -14.07
N SER A 125 11.28 14.53 -14.23
CA SER A 125 10.45 13.35 -13.96
C SER A 125 10.54 12.88 -12.51
N SER A 126 9.38 12.52 -11.95
CA SER A 126 9.23 11.95 -10.61
C SER A 126 10.15 10.73 -10.37
N PRO A 127 10.79 10.62 -9.19
CA PRO A 127 11.64 9.47 -8.85
C PRO A 127 10.86 8.15 -8.75
N TYR A 128 9.53 8.22 -8.64
CA TYR A 128 8.64 7.06 -8.60
C TYR A 128 8.01 6.73 -9.96
N GLY A 129 8.43 7.41 -11.04
CA GLY A 129 7.80 7.32 -12.35
C GLY A 129 6.54 8.18 -12.46
N THR A 130 5.94 8.20 -13.65
CA THR A 130 4.84 9.13 -14.00
C THR A 130 3.54 8.44 -14.39
N ASN A 131 3.55 7.11 -14.53
CA ASN A 131 2.41 6.32 -14.97
C ASN A 131 2.03 5.30 -13.89
N TRP A 132 1.52 5.79 -12.76
CA TRP A 132 1.03 4.97 -11.65
C TRP A 132 -0.16 5.65 -10.99
N ASP A 133 -1.02 4.86 -10.34
CA ASP A 133 -2.18 5.36 -9.62
C ASP A 133 -2.00 5.26 -8.10
N VAL A 134 -1.52 4.11 -7.61
CA VAL A 134 -1.28 3.86 -6.18
C VAL A 134 0.09 3.20 -5.96
N LEU A 135 0.85 3.69 -4.98
CA LEU A 135 2.03 2.99 -4.42
C LEU A 135 1.68 2.57 -3.00
N TRP A 136 1.46 1.29 -2.76
CA TRP A 136 1.06 0.74 -1.48
C TRP A 136 2.31 0.41 -0.65
N LEU A 137 2.63 1.25 0.34
CA LEU A 137 3.89 1.18 1.08
C LEU A 137 3.75 0.60 2.48
N GLY A 138 2.53 0.54 3.00
CA GLY A 138 2.18 -0.01 4.30
C GLY A 138 0.87 -0.76 4.22
N HIS A 139 0.92 -2.05 4.56
CA HIS A 139 -0.19 -2.98 4.50
C HIS A 139 -0.01 -4.06 5.57
N CYS A 140 -1.10 -4.76 5.90
CA CYS A 140 -1.06 -5.91 6.81
C CYS A 140 -1.06 -7.25 6.06
N GLY A 141 -1.14 -7.22 4.73
CA GLY A 141 -1.03 -8.41 3.90
C GLY A 141 -1.17 -8.06 2.43
N THR A 142 -0.44 -8.80 1.60
CA THR A 142 -0.61 -8.80 0.14
C THR A 142 -0.14 -10.15 -0.38
N ASN A 143 -0.68 -10.56 -1.52
CA ASN A 143 -0.23 -11.74 -2.23
C ASN A 143 0.76 -11.31 -3.32
N PHE A 144 1.62 -12.24 -3.72
CA PHE A 144 2.24 -12.13 -5.02
C PHE A 144 1.19 -12.43 -6.11
N PRO A 145 1.10 -11.65 -7.19
CA PRO A 145 0.19 -11.97 -8.29
C PRO A 145 0.45 -13.39 -8.82
N THR A 146 -0.63 -14.15 -9.02
CA THR A 146 -0.64 -15.48 -9.66
C THR A 146 -1.76 -15.54 -10.71
N SER A 147 -1.69 -16.47 -11.66
CA SER A 147 -2.77 -16.68 -12.63
C SER A 147 -4.12 -17.02 -11.96
N ALA A 148 -4.11 -17.58 -10.75
CA ALA A 148 -5.32 -17.92 -10.00
C ALA A 148 -5.92 -16.73 -9.22
N THR A 149 -5.11 -15.75 -8.82
CA THR A 149 -5.59 -14.53 -8.14
C THR A 149 -6.15 -13.49 -9.12
N LEU A 150 -5.97 -13.70 -10.44
CA LEU A 150 -6.39 -12.78 -11.50
C LEU A 150 -7.55 -13.35 -12.36
N ASN A 151 -8.56 -13.96 -11.73
CA ASN A 151 -9.70 -14.58 -12.42
C ASN A 151 -10.60 -13.61 -13.25
N LEU A 152 -10.21 -12.34 -13.41
CA LEU A 152 -10.86 -11.39 -14.32
C LEU A 152 -9.89 -10.98 -15.45
N PRO A 153 -10.17 -11.37 -16.71
CA PRO A 153 -9.51 -10.81 -17.88
C PRO A 153 -10.06 -9.40 -18.22
N PRO A 154 -9.24 -8.47 -18.76
CA PRO A 154 -7.78 -8.48 -18.87
C PRO A 154 -7.18 -7.53 -17.82
N THR A 155 -6.72 -8.07 -16.69
CA THR A 155 -5.79 -7.31 -15.85
C THR A 155 -4.41 -7.39 -16.52
N ASN A 156 -3.85 -6.24 -16.92
CA ASN A 156 -2.51 -6.15 -17.51
C ASN A 156 -1.42 -6.35 -16.41
N THR A 157 -1.67 -7.29 -15.50
CA THR A 157 -0.91 -7.48 -14.26
C THR A 157 0.35 -8.26 -14.58
N SER A 158 1.48 -7.58 -14.46
CA SER A 158 2.78 -8.18 -14.62
C SER A 158 3.09 -9.16 -13.49
N PHE A 159 3.57 -10.37 -13.81
CA PHE A 159 4.18 -11.28 -12.82
C PHE A 159 5.66 -10.94 -12.54
N LEU A 160 6.09 -9.73 -12.91
CA LEU A 160 7.40 -9.20 -12.58
C LEU A 160 7.49 -8.91 -11.08
N ARG A 161 8.59 -9.36 -10.49
CA ARG A 161 8.96 -9.13 -9.11
C ARG A 161 10.38 -8.59 -9.10
N VAL A 162 10.57 -7.39 -8.57
CA VAL A 162 11.89 -6.79 -8.40
C VAL A 162 12.45 -7.20 -7.05
N THR A 163 13.54 -7.96 -7.05
CA THR A 163 14.16 -8.49 -5.82
C THR A 163 15.30 -7.60 -5.34
N ILE A 164 15.35 -7.39 -4.03
CA ILE A 164 16.36 -6.61 -3.32
C ILE A 164 16.94 -7.54 -2.23
N PRO A 165 17.97 -8.34 -2.57
CA PRO A 165 18.58 -9.26 -1.62
C PRO A 165 19.44 -8.50 -0.60
N ASN A 166 19.66 -9.13 0.56
CA ASN A 166 20.53 -8.62 1.63
C ASN A 166 20.14 -7.23 2.14
N ASP A 167 18.84 -6.94 2.23
CA ASP A 167 18.33 -5.71 2.83
C ASP A 167 18.38 -5.81 4.37
N PRO A 168 19.26 -5.05 5.05
CA PRO A 168 19.44 -5.12 6.50
C PRO A 168 18.25 -4.56 7.29
N THR A 169 17.23 -4.06 6.61
CA THR A 169 15.98 -3.57 7.21
C THR A 169 14.85 -4.61 7.19
N VAL A 170 15.06 -5.74 6.53
CA VAL A 170 14.11 -6.86 6.48
C VAL A 170 14.41 -7.82 7.64
N PRO A 171 13.44 -8.13 8.52
CA PRO A 171 13.62 -9.13 9.58
C PRO A 171 13.88 -10.55 9.04
N ASN A 172 14.41 -11.42 9.90
CA ASN A 172 14.50 -12.85 9.64
C ASN A 172 13.10 -13.44 9.27
N PRO A 173 13.01 -14.37 8.31
CA PRO A 173 11.75 -15.01 7.88
C PRO A 173 10.74 -15.35 8.98
N GLN A 174 11.19 -15.81 10.16
CA GLN A 174 10.30 -16.16 11.28
C GLN A 174 9.44 -14.99 11.80
N TYR A 175 9.89 -13.75 11.60
CA TYR A 175 9.19 -12.53 12.05
C TYR A 175 8.34 -11.87 10.96
N LEU A 176 8.30 -12.42 9.74
CA LEU A 176 7.53 -11.86 8.63
C LEU A 176 6.03 -12.17 8.77
N LYS A 177 5.37 -11.51 9.72
CA LYS A 177 3.94 -11.60 10.03
C LYS A 177 3.40 -10.23 10.44
N ALA A 178 2.18 -9.91 10.02
CA ALA A 178 1.57 -8.62 10.34
C ALA A 178 1.08 -8.49 11.79
N HIS A 179 0.90 -9.61 12.48
CA HIS A 179 0.67 -9.69 13.92
C HIS A 179 0.92 -11.14 14.38
N PRO A 180 0.99 -11.43 15.70
CA PRO A 180 1.37 -12.77 16.19
C PRO A 180 0.48 -13.93 15.74
N PHE A 181 -0.75 -13.65 15.29
CA PHE A 181 -1.74 -14.63 14.85
C PHE A 181 -1.96 -14.60 13.33
N ALA A 182 -1.24 -13.72 12.61
CA ALA A 182 -1.30 -13.70 11.16
C ALA A 182 -0.62 -14.94 10.58
N LEU A 183 -1.08 -15.34 9.40
CA LEU A 183 -0.30 -16.25 8.57
C LEU A 183 1.06 -15.62 8.26
N GLN A 184 2.07 -16.47 8.11
CA GLN A 184 3.40 -16.03 7.69
C GLN A 184 3.32 -15.48 6.27
N ASP A 185 3.98 -14.34 6.05
CA ASP A 185 4.10 -13.74 4.73
C ASP A 185 4.79 -14.75 3.79
N GLN A 186 4.21 -14.96 2.60
CA GLN A 186 4.76 -15.87 1.57
C GLN A 186 6.21 -15.53 1.21
N LEU A 187 6.63 -14.27 1.39
CA LEU A 187 8.00 -13.83 1.23
C LEU A 187 8.99 -14.70 2.04
N ALA A 188 8.61 -15.13 3.24
CA ALA A 188 9.45 -15.93 4.14
C ALA A 188 9.81 -17.31 3.59
N GLU A 189 8.92 -17.89 2.77
CA GLU A 189 9.11 -19.21 2.17
C GLU A 189 9.74 -19.10 0.76
N LEU A 190 9.35 -18.07 0.01
CA LEU A 190 9.68 -17.97 -1.42
C LEU A 190 11.05 -17.34 -1.70
N TYR A 191 11.65 -16.62 -0.74
CA TYR A 191 12.88 -15.87 -0.95
C TYR A 191 13.89 -16.09 0.18
N PRO A 192 15.21 -15.95 -0.10
CA PRO A 192 16.23 -16.01 0.94
C PRO A 192 15.97 -14.97 2.05
N PRO A 193 16.47 -15.22 3.29
CA PRO A 193 16.43 -14.25 4.37
C PRO A 193 16.90 -12.86 3.93
N HIS A 194 16.34 -11.81 4.54
CA HIS A 194 16.68 -10.42 4.24
C HIS A 194 16.43 -10.01 2.78
N THR A 195 15.43 -10.59 2.12
CA THR A 195 15.03 -10.17 0.77
C THR A 195 13.79 -9.29 0.83
N ARG A 196 13.83 -8.14 0.17
CA ARG A 196 12.65 -7.30 -0.12
C ARG A 196 12.23 -7.49 -1.58
N VAL A 197 10.92 -7.45 -1.84
CA VAL A 197 10.37 -7.63 -3.18
C VAL A 197 9.37 -6.52 -3.50
N VAL A 198 9.51 -5.88 -4.67
CA VAL A 198 8.56 -4.89 -5.21
C VAL A 198 7.82 -5.51 -6.40
N HIS A 199 6.50 -5.41 -6.43
CA HIS A 199 5.66 -6.06 -7.43
C HIS A 199 4.29 -5.37 -7.54
N PRO A 200 3.44 -5.69 -8.54
CA PRO A 200 2.08 -5.20 -8.57
C PRO A 200 1.30 -5.69 -7.35
N SER A 201 0.44 -4.85 -6.79
CA SER A 201 -0.44 -5.25 -5.68
C SER A 201 -1.36 -6.38 -6.09
N SER A 202 -1.64 -7.32 -5.18
CA SER A 202 -2.66 -8.34 -5.37
C SER A 202 -3.29 -8.73 -4.05
N GLY A 203 -4.60 -8.52 -3.89
CA GLY A 203 -5.31 -8.76 -2.64
C GLY A 203 -4.70 -8.01 -1.45
N THR A 204 -4.17 -6.81 -1.70
CA THR A 204 -3.53 -6.00 -0.66
C THR A 204 -4.59 -5.40 0.28
N ILE A 205 -4.33 -5.45 1.58
CA ILE A 205 -5.26 -5.00 2.64
C ILE A 205 -4.54 -4.14 3.70
N CYS A 206 -5.34 -3.37 4.45
CA CYS A 206 -4.89 -2.28 5.31
C CYS A 206 -4.18 -1.12 4.58
N THR A 207 -4.35 0.11 5.06
CA THR A 207 -3.86 1.33 4.41
C THR A 207 -2.91 2.16 5.27
N GLN A 208 -2.10 1.51 6.12
CA GLN A 208 -1.14 2.19 7.00
C GLN A 208 -0.32 3.24 6.27
N ALA A 209 0.11 2.94 5.05
CA ALA A 209 0.68 3.93 4.16
C ALA A 209 0.45 3.62 2.69
N TYR A 210 -0.02 4.60 1.93
CA TYR A 210 -0.07 4.50 0.47
C TYR A 210 0.07 5.87 -0.16
N ALA A 211 0.76 5.95 -1.29
CA ALA A 211 0.84 7.15 -2.09
C ALA A 211 -0.19 7.09 -3.22
N VAL A 212 -0.77 8.25 -3.55
CA VAL A 212 -1.73 8.40 -4.65
C VAL A 212 -1.23 9.50 -5.58
N SER A 213 -1.16 9.21 -6.88
CA SER A 213 -0.83 10.20 -7.89
C SER A 213 -2.04 11.09 -8.18
N GLN A 214 -1.82 12.25 -8.80
CA GLN A 214 -2.93 13.13 -9.18
C GLN A 214 -3.95 12.44 -10.08
N GLN A 215 -3.49 11.61 -11.04
CA GLN A 215 -4.39 10.82 -11.90
C GLN A 215 -5.14 9.75 -11.09
N GLY A 216 -4.46 9.08 -10.15
CA GLY A 216 -5.06 8.09 -9.26
C GLY A 216 -6.15 8.71 -8.40
N ALA A 217 -5.91 9.91 -7.85
CA ALA A 217 -6.87 10.64 -7.04
C ALA A 217 -8.17 10.94 -7.82
N ARG A 218 -8.07 11.38 -9.08
CA ARG A 218 -9.26 11.61 -9.92
C ARG A 218 -10.04 10.31 -10.19
N LYS A 219 -9.32 9.22 -10.52
CA LYS A 219 -9.96 7.92 -10.77
C LYS A 219 -10.65 7.40 -9.52
N LEU A 220 -10.02 7.51 -8.35
CA LEU A 220 -10.57 7.07 -7.07
C LEU A 220 -11.77 7.92 -6.64
N LEU A 221 -11.71 9.25 -6.78
CA LEU A 221 -12.84 10.13 -6.47
C LEU A 221 -14.02 9.89 -7.41
N TRP A 222 -13.78 9.68 -8.70
CA TRP A 222 -14.82 9.31 -9.64
C TRP A 222 -15.46 7.96 -9.25
N ARG A 223 -14.63 6.94 -9.01
CA ARG A 223 -15.11 5.59 -8.75
C ARG A 223 -15.80 5.50 -7.38
N PHE A 224 -15.15 5.93 -6.31
CA PHE A 224 -15.63 5.74 -4.93
C PHE A 224 -16.23 6.98 -4.28
N GLY A 225 -16.29 8.10 -5.00
CA GLY A 225 -17.05 9.28 -4.58
C GLY A 225 -18.35 9.47 -5.36
N VAL A 226 -18.51 8.81 -6.53
CA VAL A 226 -19.66 9.01 -7.41
C VAL A 226 -20.29 7.68 -7.89
N GLN A 227 -19.51 6.74 -8.41
CA GLN A 227 -20.08 5.58 -9.13
C GLN A 227 -20.43 4.38 -8.24
N GLU A 228 -19.53 3.98 -7.35
CA GLU A 228 -19.61 2.70 -6.65
C GLU A 228 -20.23 2.83 -5.26
N ALA A 229 -21.03 1.83 -4.91
CA ALA A 229 -21.58 1.73 -3.56
C ALA A 229 -20.49 1.38 -2.55
N LEU A 230 -20.47 2.11 -1.42
CA LEU A 230 -19.56 1.80 -0.32
C LEU A 230 -20.06 0.60 0.49
N THR A 231 -19.53 -0.58 0.20
CA THR A 231 -20.02 -1.85 0.79
C THR A 231 -19.13 -2.41 1.91
N LYS A 232 -17.89 -1.94 2.03
CA LYS A 232 -16.88 -2.44 2.99
C LYS A 232 -15.85 -1.36 3.32
N GLY A 233 -14.84 -1.71 4.13
CA GLY A 233 -13.75 -0.82 4.52
C GLY A 233 -13.01 -0.25 3.32
N TRP A 234 -12.47 0.96 3.47
CA TRP A 234 -11.74 1.69 2.42
C TRP A 234 -10.56 0.88 1.88
N ASP A 235 -9.81 0.23 2.77
CA ASP A 235 -8.68 -0.63 2.43
C ASP A 235 -9.08 -1.79 1.50
N LEU A 236 -10.21 -2.45 1.80
CA LEU A 236 -10.70 -3.56 1.00
C LEU A 236 -11.19 -3.12 -0.38
N ILE A 237 -11.94 -2.00 -0.49
CA ILE A 237 -12.37 -1.50 -1.80
C ILE A 237 -11.20 -0.97 -2.63
N LEU A 238 -10.18 -0.38 -2.00
CA LEU A 238 -8.97 0.07 -2.68
C LEU A 238 -8.15 -1.11 -3.20
N GLY A 239 -8.03 -2.19 -2.41
CA GLY A 239 -7.36 -3.42 -2.81
C GLY A 239 -8.03 -4.06 -4.03
N GLU A 240 -9.35 -4.19 -3.99
CA GLU A 240 -10.14 -4.72 -5.12
C GLU A 240 -10.09 -3.83 -6.36
N TRP A 241 -10.02 -2.52 -6.18
CA TRP A 241 -9.78 -1.59 -7.27
C TRP A 241 -8.44 -1.84 -7.92
N CYS A 242 -7.38 -1.92 -7.13
CA CYS A 242 -6.05 -2.25 -7.60
C CYS A 242 -5.95 -3.64 -8.25
N ASP A 243 -6.79 -4.59 -7.83
CA ASP A 243 -6.93 -5.90 -8.46
C ASP A 243 -7.75 -5.86 -9.77
N GLY A 244 -8.27 -4.69 -10.16
CA GLY A 244 -9.00 -4.47 -11.41
C GLY A 244 -10.48 -4.87 -11.37
N LEU A 245 -11.06 -5.12 -10.19
CA LEU A 245 -12.44 -5.62 -10.07
C LEU A 245 -13.53 -4.60 -10.45
N PHE A 246 -13.15 -3.34 -10.70
CA PHE A 246 -14.05 -2.22 -11.02
C PHE A 246 -13.90 -1.69 -12.45
N VAL A 247 -13.11 -2.36 -13.29
CA VAL A 247 -13.03 -2.03 -14.72
C VAL A 247 -14.31 -2.53 -15.39
N ASN A 248 -15.00 -1.65 -16.12
CA ASN A 248 -16.29 -1.97 -16.73
C ASN A 248 -16.11 -3.04 -17.81
N VAL A 249 -16.44 -4.29 -17.48
CA VAL A 249 -16.78 -5.28 -18.51
C VAL A 249 -18.20 -4.96 -18.92
N GLU A 250 -18.40 -4.29 -20.06
CA GLU A 250 -19.73 -4.17 -20.65
C GLU A 250 -20.33 -5.57 -20.74
N LYS A 251 -21.36 -5.84 -19.94
CA LYS A 251 -22.25 -6.98 -20.18
C LYS A 251 -23.01 -6.64 -21.45
N GLY A 252 -22.48 -7.07 -22.60
CA GLY A 252 -23.21 -7.01 -23.85
C GLY A 252 -24.55 -7.72 -23.66
N GLU A 253 -25.64 -6.96 -23.75
CA GLU A 253 -26.97 -7.54 -23.96
C GLU A 253 -26.93 -8.25 -25.32
N GLY A 254 -27.09 -9.57 -25.31
CA GLY A 254 -27.15 -10.38 -26.53
C GLY A 254 -25.80 -10.98 -26.92
N GLY A 255 -25.83 -12.29 -27.19
CA GLY A 255 -24.65 -13.07 -27.52
C GLY A 255 -23.84 -12.56 -28.71
N GLN A 256 -22.55 -12.93 -28.66
CA GLN A 256 -21.46 -12.70 -29.62
C GLN A 256 -20.57 -11.48 -29.33
N GLY A 257 -19.37 -11.80 -28.83
CA GLY A 257 -18.23 -10.89 -28.75
C GLY A 257 -18.16 -10.10 -27.45
N LYS A 258 -17.33 -10.56 -26.50
CA LYS A 258 -16.82 -9.68 -25.44
C LYS A 258 -16.05 -8.55 -26.12
N LYS A 259 -16.63 -7.36 -26.22
CA LYS A 259 -15.84 -6.16 -26.51
C LYS A 259 -15.03 -5.87 -25.25
N GLU A 260 -13.73 -6.12 -25.33
CA GLU A 260 -12.78 -5.59 -24.37
C GLU A 260 -12.91 -4.07 -24.42
N SER A 261 -13.51 -3.46 -23.41
CA SER A 261 -13.36 -2.04 -23.18
C SER A 261 -11.84 -1.80 -23.08
N GLY A 262 -11.29 -0.95 -23.95
CA GLY A 262 -9.86 -0.61 -23.96
C GLY A 262 -9.40 0.19 -22.74
N GLU A 263 -10.09 0.05 -21.61
CA GLU A 263 -9.83 0.77 -20.38
C GLU A 263 -8.65 0.08 -19.66
N ILE A 264 -7.49 0.76 -19.66
CA ILE A 264 -6.30 0.28 -18.96
C ILE A 264 -6.61 0.31 -17.45
N GLY A 265 -6.59 -0.85 -16.82
CA GLY A 265 -6.77 -1.01 -15.38
C GLY A 265 -5.79 -0.18 -14.55
N PRO A 266 -6.06 0.00 -13.24
CA PRO A 266 -5.21 0.83 -12.40
C PRO A 266 -3.80 0.26 -12.25
N VAL A 267 -2.82 1.15 -12.18
CA VAL A 267 -1.42 0.77 -11.94
C VAL A 267 -1.13 0.92 -10.46
N CYS A 268 -1.15 -0.21 -9.75
CA CYS A 268 -0.88 -0.28 -8.32
C CYS A 268 0.37 -1.13 -8.04
N VAL A 269 1.32 -0.59 -7.28
CA VAL A 269 2.61 -1.24 -6.95
C VAL A 269 2.77 -1.31 -5.44
N THR A 270 3.21 -2.46 -4.93
CA THR A 270 3.43 -2.70 -3.51
C THR A 270 4.84 -3.24 -3.24
N VAL A 271 5.18 -3.41 -1.95
CA VAL A 271 6.47 -3.92 -1.48
C VAL A 271 6.31 -4.83 -0.27
N GLN A 272 6.96 -6.00 -0.30
CA GLN A 272 7.00 -6.96 0.81
C GLN A 272 8.43 -7.15 1.34
N PRO A 273 8.67 -7.07 2.67
CA PRO A 273 7.71 -6.63 3.68
C PRO A 273 7.37 -5.13 3.50
N PRO A 274 6.28 -4.63 4.11
CA PRO A 274 5.90 -3.23 3.99
C PRO A 274 6.96 -2.28 4.59
N LEU A 275 7.04 -1.04 4.08
CA LEU A 275 7.94 0.01 4.61
C LEU A 275 7.35 0.73 5.82
N PHE A 276 6.03 0.79 5.88
CA PHE A 276 5.27 1.28 7.02
C PHE A 276 4.45 0.13 7.60
N SER A 277 4.44 -0.03 8.91
CA SER A 277 3.61 -1.04 9.56
C SER A 277 2.75 -0.42 10.65
N HIS A 278 1.75 -1.18 11.07
CA HIS A 278 0.87 -0.79 12.15
C HIS A 278 1.65 -0.81 13.47
N HIS A 279 1.61 0.28 14.21
CA HIS A 279 2.14 0.32 15.56
C HIS A 279 1.06 -0.02 16.57
N PHE A 280 1.17 -1.21 17.14
CA PHE A 280 0.32 -1.64 18.24
C PHE A 280 0.88 -1.04 19.54
N GLY A 281 0.29 0.06 20.00
CA GLY A 281 0.66 0.68 21.28
C GLY A 281 0.00 0.00 22.49
N ARG A 282 0.45 0.35 23.72
CA ARG A 282 -0.22 -0.13 24.94
C ARG A 282 -1.68 0.34 24.97
N GLY A 283 -2.59 -0.56 25.34
CA GLY A 283 -4.01 -0.27 25.37
C GLY A 283 -4.66 -0.19 23.98
N ALA A 284 -3.99 -0.67 22.93
CA ALA A 284 -4.45 -0.62 21.54
C ALA A 284 -5.99 -0.74 21.40
N ALA A 285 -6.59 0.32 20.87
CA ALA A 285 -7.99 0.45 20.54
C ALA A 285 -8.11 1.01 19.11
N SER A 286 -9.24 0.78 18.45
CA SER A 286 -9.52 1.31 17.11
C SER A 286 -10.96 1.74 17.05
N ASP A 287 -11.18 2.90 16.42
CA ASP A 287 -12.50 3.48 16.18
C ASP A 287 -13.15 2.96 14.89
N ILE A 288 -12.46 2.07 14.16
CA ILE A 288 -12.93 1.48 12.90
C ILE A 288 -13.32 0.01 13.11
N THR A 289 -12.36 -0.83 13.52
CA THR A 289 -12.53 -2.27 13.82
C THR A 289 -11.46 -2.70 14.82
N ALA A 290 -11.74 -3.65 15.72
CA ALA A 290 -10.80 -4.07 16.77
C ALA A 290 -9.35 -4.30 16.27
N PRO A 291 -8.30 -3.75 16.92
CA PRO A 291 -6.92 -3.89 16.48
C PRO A 291 -6.50 -5.36 16.37
N GLY A 292 -5.98 -5.76 15.20
CA GLY A 292 -5.57 -7.13 14.91
C GLY A 292 -6.67 -8.17 15.21
N GLY A 293 -7.93 -7.84 14.94
CA GLY A 293 -9.08 -8.71 15.21
C GLY A 293 -9.37 -8.96 16.69
N GLY A 294 -8.80 -8.16 17.60
CA GLY A 294 -8.93 -8.34 19.05
C GLY A 294 -7.90 -9.28 19.67
N PHE A 295 -6.93 -9.79 18.91
CA PHE A 295 -5.96 -10.78 19.38
C PHE A 295 -4.61 -10.19 19.82
N VAL A 296 -4.39 -8.89 19.63
CA VAL A 296 -3.12 -8.25 20.01
C VAL A 296 -3.03 -8.10 21.53
N ASN A 297 -1.89 -8.48 22.10
CA ASN A 297 -1.62 -8.30 23.52
C ASN A 297 -1.55 -6.80 23.85
N ARG A 298 -2.58 -6.28 24.52
CA ARG A 298 -2.72 -4.86 24.86
C ARG A 298 -1.67 -4.33 25.85
N GLU A 299 -0.90 -5.20 26.49
CA GLU A 299 0.16 -4.82 27.44
C GLU A 299 1.51 -4.63 26.76
N LYS A 300 1.66 -5.12 25.53
CA LYS A 300 2.93 -5.07 24.78
C LYS A 300 2.81 -4.15 23.58
N GLU A 301 3.87 -3.38 23.38
CA GLU A 301 4.00 -2.58 22.16
C GLU A 301 4.76 -3.38 21.11
N MET A 302 4.34 -3.24 19.85
CA MET A 302 5.07 -3.82 18.74
C MET A 302 4.79 -3.08 17.43
N THR A 303 5.79 -3.06 16.57
CA THR A 303 5.66 -2.68 15.16
C THR A 303 6.18 -3.87 14.35
N PRO A 304 5.29 -4.71 13.79
CA PRO A 304 5.70 -5.84 12.96
C PRO A 304 6.53 -5.38 11.75
N TYR A 305 7.35 -6.28 11.21
CA TYR A 305 8.25 -6.04 10.07
C TYR A 305 9.36 -4.99 10.25
N VAL A 306 9.26 -4.08 11.22
CA VAL A 306 10.17 -2.93 11.36
C VAL A 306 11.25 -3.21 12.40
N LYS A 307 12.51 -3.40 11.95
CA LYS A 307 13.66 -3.72 12.84
C LYS A 307 14.00 -2.57 13.79
N TRP A 308 14.12 -1.34 13.27
CA TRP A 308 14.41 -0.15 14.08
C TRP A 308 13.23 0.82 14.05
N SER A 309 12.14 0.42 14.71
CA SER A 309 10.91 1.20 14.84
C SER A 309 11.20 2.56 15.46
N VAL A 310 10.75 3.62 14.80
CA VAL A 310 10.89 4.99 15.32
C VAL A 310 10.10 5.16 16.60
N ARG A 311 8.87 4.62 16.69
CA ARG A 311 8.08 4.71 17.91
C ARG A 311 8.69 3.95 19.09
N LEU A 312 9.17 2.73 18.87
CA LEU A 312 9.77 1.91 19.93
C LEU A 312 11.19 2.36 20.31
N ASN A 313 11.86 3.12 19.44
CA ASN A 313 13.13 3.78 19.74
C ASN A 313 12.98 5.28 20.05
N MET A 314 11.78 5.80 20.27
CA MET A 314 11.55 7.25 20.37
C MET A 314 12.37 7.90 21.48
N GLY A 315 12.41 7.30 22.67
CA GLY A 315 13.25 7.78 23.78
C GLY A 315 14.73 7.77 23.42
N ARG A 316 15.22 6.66 22.87
CA ARG A 316 16.61 6.48 22.43
C ARG A 316 17.02 7.52 21.38
N LEU A 317 16.14 7.82 20.44
CA LEU A 317 16.37 8.84 19.41
C LEU A 317 16.45 10.26 20.00
N VAL A 318 15.61 10.58 21.00
CA VAL A 318 15.64 11.87 21.70
C VAL A 318 16.92 12.01 22.54
N GLU A 319 17.31 10.95 23.22
CA GLU A 319 18.45 10.93 24.14
C GLU A 319 19.78 10.61 23.42
N SER A 320 19.74 10.38 22.10
CA SER A 320 20.89 9.97 21.28
C SER A 320 21.56 8.67 21.79
N GLU A 321 20.77 7.74 22.30
CA GLU A 321 21.22 6.41 22.70
C GLU A 321 21.29 5.44 21.51
N GLU A 322 21.96 4.31 21.72
CA GLU A 322 21.98 3.21 20.76
C GLU A 322 20.58 2.68 20.48
N LEU A 323 20.24 2.50 19.20
CA LEU A 323 18.95 1.97 18.77
C LEU A 323 18.84 0.49 19.13
N ARG A 324 17.66 0.10 19.60
CA ARG A 324 17.30 -1.28 19.83
C ARG A 324 16.70 -1.88 18.56
N ASP A 325 17.19 -3.06 18.20
CA ASP A 325 16.53 -3.95 17.23
C ASP A 325 15.33 -4.66 17.87
N GLN A 326 14.16 -4.53 17.23
CA GLN A 326 12.93 -5.20 17.64
C GLN A 326 12.88 -6.65 17.15
N TRP A 327 13.62 -6.97 16.09
CA TRP A 327 13.62 -8.28 15.43
C TRP A 327 15.06 -8.70 15.13
N PRO A 328 15.89 -8.92 16.17
CA PRO A 328 17.25 -9.42 16.01
C PRO A 328 17.23 -10.80 15.34
N ASP A 329 18.30 -11.16 14.64
CA ASP A 329 18.36 -12.43 13.92
C ASP A 329 18.69 -13.63 14.83
N GLU A 330 19.08 -13.33 16.08
CA GLU A 330 19.40 -14.27 17.18
C GLU A 330 18.26 -14.39 18.20
#